data_AF-A0A0F9GP89-F1
#
_entry.id   AF-A0A0F9GP89-F1
#
_cell.length_a   1.000
_cell.length_b   1.000
_cell.length_c   1.000
_cell.angle_alpha   90.00
_cell.angle_beta   90.00
_cell.angle_gamma   90.00
#
_symmetry.space_group_name_H-M   'P 1'
#
loop_
_entity.id
_entity.type
_entity.pdbx_description
1 polymer ?
#
loop_
_entity_poly.entity_id
_entity_poly.type
_entity_poly.pdbx_seq_one_letter_code
_entity_poly.pdbx_strand_id
1 'polypeptide(L)'
;MPDNANVLVGVATLSIREPNDAIAEWSTVQQQAGVQSVRLHKGGSGAAGSTHFQMVPPTGITLTAWTVGIAAGQYSFYHYLQAINANWVQMEFRFEDPNSDAWVELTWAGLQSSLGTAAWVQQVLLDADTGGYGGIGETGASFFNWGPLTAMSGMEAAINGEGVVDTASDWILERVRLELWEAEPERTCFVDTLVVANVAYTIEPGGTAPAMSLSSPFTEVGYTEDGVVLTYTADEADIEVEEETFPIDRVITKETMEVTCNLAENTLANIDNAMAGAVLVGNLLTLGSGVNKTLNLKIEGVTPAGFLRAIQIQKCTATGAVGQSYRKGEKTMIPVTFQALKTTGVPAVTIVDNSA
;
A
#
# COMPACT_ATOMS: atom_id res chain seq x y z
N MET A 1 28.04 27.47 1.65
CA MET A 1 27.24 26.78 0.63
C MET A 1 25.80 26.81 1.13
N PRO A 2 24.79 27.09 0.30
CA PRO A 2 23.41 26.95 0.77
C PRO A 2 23.18 25.47 1.09
N ASP A 3 22.69 25.19 2.28
CA ASP A 3 22.42 23.83 2.73
C ASP A 3 21.37 23.19 1.82
N ASN A 4 21.75 22.11 1.12
CA ASN A 4 20.87 21.23 0.35
C ASN A 4 19.86 20.45 1.23
N ALA A 5 19.58 20.93 2.45
CA ALA A 5 18.82 20.22 3.47
C ALA A 5 17.31 20.07 3.16
N ASN A 6 16.81 20.69 2.09
CA ASN A 6 15.38 20.72 1.75
C ASN A 6 15.04 20.10 0.39
N VAL A 7 15.96 19.37 -0.24
CA VAL A 7 15.71 18.74 -1.54
C VAL A 7 15.38 17.26 -1.34
N LEU A 8 14.21 16.80 -1.82
CA LEU A 8 13.93 15.37 -1.93
C LEU A 8 15.05 14.74 -2.78
N VAL A 9 15.69 13.69 -2.25
CA VAL A 9 16.79 13.02 -2.93
C VAL A 9 16.26 11.83 -3.74
N GLY A 10 16.81 11.64 -4.93
CA GLY A 10 16.42 10.57 -5.85
C GLY A 10 15.44 11.01 -6.94
N VAL A 11 15.05 10.05 -7.78
CA VAL A 11 14.08 10.28 -8.85
C VAL A 11 12.70 9.91 -8.32
N ALA A 12 11.73 10.81 -8.48
CA ALA A 12 10.36 10.50 -8.08
C ALA A 12 9.79 9.43 -9.02
N THR A 13 9.29 8.35 -8.45
CA THR A 13 8.55 7.33 -9.19
C THR A 13 7.09 7.72 -9.22
N LEU A 14 6.48 7.59 -10.40
CA LEU A 14 5.06 7.81 -10.59
C LEU A 14 4.40 6.48 -10.91
N SER A 15 3.33 6.17 -10.18
CA SER A 15 2.56 4.97 -10.44
C SER A 15 1.07 5.28 -10.44
N ILE A 16 0.33 4.61 -11.33
CA ILE A 16 -1.11 4.82 -11.52
C ILE A 16 -1.89 3.51 -11.39
N ARG A 17 -3.21 3.63 -11.28
CA ARG A 17 -4.13 2.49 -11.33
C ARG A 17 -5.57 2.95 -11.59
N GLU A 18 -6.44 2.01 -11.98
CA GLU A 18 -7.89 2.23 -12.02
C GLU A 18 -8.44 2.64 -10.63
N PRO A 19 -9.37 3.60 -10.53
CA PRO A 19 -9.82 4.11 -9.25
C PRO A 19 -10.54 3.05 -8.41
N ASN A 20 -10.19 2.96 -7.13
CA ASN A 20 -10.92 2.22 -6.10
C ASN A 20 -11.04 0.69 -6.32
N ASP A 21 -10.26 0.09 -7.22
CA ASP A 21 -10.29 -1.37 -7.45
C ASP A 21 -9.50 -2.15 -6.39
N ALA A 22 -8.48 -1.51 -5.80
CA ALA A 22 -7.61 -2.08 -4.78
C ALA A 22 -6.80 -0.98 -4.09
N ILE A 23 -7.07 -0.68 -2.81
CA ILE A 23 -6.41 0.39 -2.06
C ILE A 23 -5.95 -0.10 -0.68
N ALA A 24 -4.73 0.26 -0.29
CA ALA A 24 -4.22 0.25 1.08
C ALA A 24 -3.94 1.69 1.50
N GLU A 25 -4.73 2.22 2.43
CA GLU A 25 -4.66 3.63 2.85
C GLU A 25 -4.82 3.78 4.36
N TRP A 26 -4.33 4.90 4.89
CA TRP A 26 -4.65 5.34 6.24
C TRP A 26 -6.08 5.86 6.30
N SER A 27 -6.83 5.46 7.32
CA SER A 27 -8.25 5.78 7.44
C SER A 27 -8.62 6.23 8.84
N THR A 28 -9.50 7.22 8.90
CA THR A 28 -10.18 7.67 10.13
C THR A 28 -11.61 7.13 10.24
N VAL A 29 -12.04 6.29 9.29
CA VAL A 29 -13.43 5.80 9.21
C VAL A 29 -13.71 4.74 10.28
N GLN A 30 -12.78 3.81 10.48
CA GLN A 30 -12.81 2.83 11.55
C GLN A 30 -11.49 2.95 12.31
N GLN A 31 -11.54 3.04 13.63
CA GLN A 31 -10.39 3.17 14.51
C GLN A 31 -10.61 2.26 15.73
N GLN A 32 -9.54 1.75 16.33
CA GLN A 32 -9.62 0.96 17.54
C GLN A 32 -8.76 1.51 18.67
N ALA A 33 -7.43 1.39 18.57
CA ALA A 33 -6.53 1.76 19.66
C ALA A 33 -6.03 3.21 19.56
N GLY A 34 -5.93 3.75 18.34
CA GLY A 34 -5.53 5.15 18.14
C GLY A 34 -6.48 5.97 17.25
N VAL A 35 -5.93 6.92 16.51
CA VAL A 35 -6.63 7.89 15.65
C VAL A 35 -6.76 7.45 14.20
N GLN A 36 -6.05 6.42 13.76
CA GLN A 36 -6.12 5.89 12.40
C GLN A 36 -6.01 4.37 12.39
N SER A 37 -6.52 3.76 11.32
CA SER A 37 -6.26 2.36 11.00
C SER A 37 -5.85 2.24 9.53
N VAL A 38 -5.33 1.09 9.13
CA VAL A 38 -5.13 0.78 7.73
C VAL A 38 -6.42 0.23 7.15
N ARG A 39 -6.94 0.88 6.11
CA ARG A 39 -8.00 0.32 5.27
C ARG A 39 -7.38 -0.44 4.11
N LEU A 40 -7.62 -1.74 4.07
CA LEU A 40 -7.38 -2.61 2.92
C LEU A 40 -8.71 -2.80 2.20
N HIS A 41 -8.78 -2.42 0.93
CA HIS A 41 -10.00 -2.44 0.13
C HIS A 41 -9.75 -3.12 -1.21
N LYS A 42 -10.70 -3.95 -1.65
CA LYS A 42 -10.74 -4.57 -2.98
C LYS A 42 -12.12 -4.38 -3.57
N GLY A 43 -12.19 -3.82 -4.77
CA GLY A 43 -13.39 -3.30 -5.41
C GLY A 43 -14.33 -4.32 -6.06
N GLY A 44 -14.02 -5.62 -6.03
CA GLY A 44 -14.88 -6.59 -6.73
C GLY A 44 -14.57 -6.77 -8.22
N SER A 45 -13.47 -6.20 -8.73
CA SER A 45 -13.10 -6.29 -10.14
C SER A 45 -11.60 -6.12 -10.30
N GLY A 46 -10.98 -6.81 -11.27
CA GLY A 46 -9.57 -6.61 -11.62
C GLY A 46 -8.71 -7.87 -11.52
N ALA A 47 -7.43 -7.74 -11.85
CA ALA A 47 -6.47 -8.83 -11.81
C ALA A 47 -6.23 -9.33 -10.37
N ALA A 48 -5.87 -10.61 -10.24
CA ALA A 48 -5.39 -11.16 -8.99
C ALA A 48 -4.18 -10.34 -8.52
N GLY A 49 -4.22 -9.93 -7.27
CA GLY A 49 -3.24 -9.07 -6.63
C GLY A 49 -3.81 -8.63 -5.30
N SER A 50 -2.97 -8.08 -4.43
CA SER A 50 -3.34 -7.88 -3.04
C SER A 50 -3.17 -6.45 -2.58
N THR A 51 -4.00 -6.02 -1.65
CA THR A 51 -3.72 -4.80 -0.88
C THR A 51 -3.17 -5.22 0.46
N HIS A 52 -2.03 -4.65 0.84
CA HIS A 52 -1.40 -5.03 2.09
C HIS A 52 -0.80 -3.87 2.84
N PHE A 53 -0.72 -4.10 4.14
CA PHE A 53 0.17 -3.43 5.05
C PHE A 53 1.32 -4.37 5.37
N GLN A 54 2.53 -3.84 5.49
CA GLN A 54 3.65 -4.59 6.03
C GLN A 54 4.48 -3.75 7.00
N MET A 55 5.20 -4.44 7.89
CA MET A 55 6.17 -3.85 8.79
C MET A 55 7.37 -4.77 8.99
N VAL A 56 8.49 -4.20 9.43
CA VAL A 56 9.69 -4.96 9.85
C VAL A 56 9.62 -5.10 11.36
N PRO A 57 9.32 -6.29 11.93
CA PRO A 57 9.28 -6.46 13.38
C PRO A 57 10.69 -6.27 14.00
N PRO A 58 10.81 -6.15 15.33
CA PRO A 58 12.12 -6.09 15.97
C PRO A 58 12.95 -7.33 15.62
N THR A 59 14.21 -7.09 15.31
CA THR A 59 15.17 -8.14 14.97
C THR A 59 15.34 -9.14 16.10
N GLY A 60 15.53 -10.42 15.75
CA GLY A 60 15.87 -11.48 16.71
C GLY A 60 14.77 -12.50 17.01
N ILE A 61 13.61 -12.42 16.37
CA ILE A 61 12.63 -13.52 16.40
C ILE A 61 13.09 -14.59 15.40
N THR A 62 13.62 -15.70 15.90
CA THR A 62 14.01 -16.83 15.04
C THR A 62 12.80 -17.68 14.66
N LEU A 63 12.89 -18.43 13.57
CA LEU A 63 11.84 -19.38 13.17
C LEU A 63 11.57 -20.43 14.27
N THR A 64 12.62 -20.90 14.97
CA THR A 64 12.42 -21.80 16.12
C THR A 64 11.61 -21.13 17.23
N ALA A 65 11.96 -19.89 17.59
CA ALA A 65 11.25 -19.15 18.63
C ALA A 65 9.80 -18.83 18.23
N TRP A 66 9.55 -18.69 16.94
CA TRP A 66 8.20 -18.52 16.40
C TRP A 66 7.40 -19.82 16.41
N THR A 67 8.00 -20.96 16.10
CA THR A 67 7.29 -22.26 15.98
C THR A 67 7.10 -22.97 17.31
N VAL A 68 8.03 -22.91 18.26
CA VAL A 68 7.95 -23.70 19.50
C VAL A 68 6.88 -23.14 20.45
N GLY A 69 5.68 -23.74 20.38
CA GLY A 69 4.63 -23.57 21.38
C GLY A 69 4.01 -22.17 21.37
N ILE A 70 3.56 -21.71 20.19
CA ILE A 70 2.82 -20.44 20.02
C ILE A 70 1.73 -20.34 21.09
N ALA A 71 1.94 -19.45 22.05
CA ALA A 71 0.97 -19.19 23.09
C ALA A 71 -0.20 -18.39 22.49
N ALA A 72 -1.42 -18.65 22.98
CA ALA A 72 -2.58 -17.86 22.57
C ALA A 72 -2.31 -16.36 22.81
N GLY A 73 -2.46 -15.56 21.75
CA GLY A 73 -2.26 -14.11 21.78
C GLY A 73 -0.83 -13.63 21.49
N GLN A 74 0.15 -14.54 21.40
CA GLN A 74 1.54 -14.20 21.10
C GLN A 74 1.69 -13.56 19.72
N TYR A 75 0.92 -14.06 18.75
CA TYR A 75 0.76 -13.47 17.43
C TYR A 75 -0.73 -13.27 17.20
N SER A 76 -1.14 -12.05 16.94
CA SER A 76 -2.55 -11.73 16.69
C SER A 76 -2.66 -10.39 15.99
N PHE A 77 -3.80 -10.11 15.37
CA PHE A 77 -4.10 -8.79 14.86
C PHE A 77 -5.54 -8.43 15.13
N TYR A 78 -5.81 -7.14 15.25
CA TYR A 78 -7.15 -6.63 15.34
C TYR A 78 -7.62 -6.14 13.99
N HIS A 79 -8.84 -6.54 13.65
CA HIS A 79 -9.45 -6.21 12.38
C HIS A 79 -10.93 -5.84 12.54
N TYR A 80 -11.41 -5.01 11.63
CA TYR A 80 -12.83 -4.72 11.42
C TYR A 80 -13.19 -5.06 9.99
N LEU A 81 -14.25 -5.85 9.80
CA LEU A 81 -14.65 -6.31 8.47
C LEU A 81 -15.97 -5.68 8.08
N GLN A 82 -15.99 -4.96 6.96
CA GLN A 82 -17.24 -4.45 6.43
C GLN A 82 -18.06 -5.63 5.88
N ALA A 83 -19.27 -5.81 6.42
CA ALA A 83 -20.00 -7.08 6.42
C ALA A 83 -20.51 -7.56 5.05
N ILE A 84 -19.68 -8.18 4.19
CA ILE A 84 -20.12 -8.89 2.98
C ILE A 84 -19.19 -10.09 2.58
N ASN A 85 -18.70 -10.87 3.55
CA ASN A 85 -17.73 -11.99 3.41
C ASN A 85 -16.27 -11.52 3.36
N ALA A 86 -15.53 -11.77 4.46
CA ALA A 86 -14.08 -11.57 4.50
C ALA A 86 -13.36 -12.89 4.23
N ASN A 87 -13.63 -13.48 3.08
CA ASN A 87 -12.73 -14.49 2.54
C ASN A 87 -11.38 -13.79 2.23
N TRP A 88 -10.27 -14.34 2.72
CA TRP A 88 -8.88 -14.01 2.34
C TRP A 88 -8.24 -12.75 2.94
N VAL A 89 -8.56 -12.41 4.19
CA VAL A 89 -7.59 -11.68 5.01
C VAL A 89 -6.57 -12.69 5.52
N GLN A 90 -5.30 -12.49 5.18
CA GLN A 90 -4.20 -13.36 5.59
C GLN A 90 -3.06 -12.57 6.19
N MET A 91 -2.27 -13.25 7.00
CA MET A 91 -1.08 -12.70 7.63
C MET A 91 0.13 -13.51 7.20
N GLU A 92 1.17 -12.84 6.74
CA GLU A 92 2.40 -13.47 6.27
C GLU A 92 3.57 -13.12 7.18
N PHE A 93 4.40 -14.11 7.45
CA PHE A 93 5.63 -13.99 8.23
C PHE A 93 6.79 -14.43 7.35
N ARG A 94 7.69 -13.52 7.01
CA ARG A 94 8.87 -13.83 6.19
C ARG A 94 10.09 -13.96 7.07
N PHE A 95 10.71 -15.13 7.02
CA PHE A 95 11.98 -15.45 7.65
C PHE A 95 13.07 -15.48 6.60
N GLU A 96 14.20 -14.86 6.87
CA GLU A 96 15.38 -14.85 6.00
C GLU A 96 16.55 -15.53 6.70
N ASP A 97 17.36 -16.25 5.93
CA ASP A 97 18.61 -16.81 6.43
C ASP A 97 19.62 -15.68 6.66
N PRO A 98 20.17 -15.52 7.88
CA PRO A 98 21.19 -14.50 8.12
C PRO A 98 22.50 -14.72 7.33
N ASN A 99 22.70 -15.89 6.72
CA ASN A 99 23.93 -16.28 6.03
C ASN A 99 23.80 -16.38 4.51
N SER A 100 22.61 -16.17 3.94
CA SER A 100 22.37 -16.25 2.50
C SER A 100 21.18 -15.39 2.06
N ASP A 101 20.84 -15.42 0.76
CA ASP A 101 19.64 -14.76 0.22
C ASP A 101 18.39 -15.67 0.29
N ALA A 102 18.48 -16.80 1.01
CA ALA A 102 17.37 -17.73 1.19
C ALA A 102 16.29 -17.14 2.10
N TRP A 103 15.04 -17.50 1.84
CA TRP A 103 13.92 -17.03 2.63
C TRP A 103 12.74 -17.99 2.55
N VAL A 104 11.90 -17.94 3.58
CA VAL A 104 10.63 -18.64 3.63
C VAL A 104 9.56 -17.70 4.16
N GLU A 105 8.38 -17.81 3.59
CA GLU A 105 7.20 -17.07 3.97
C GLU A 105 6.15 -18.06 4.47
N LEU A 106 5.64 -17.80 5.67
CA LEU A 106 4.55 -18.53 6.29
C LEU A 106 3.28 -17.71 6.12
N THR A 107 2.29 -18.25 5.44
CA THR A 107 0.99 -17.62 5.23
C THR A 107 -0.02 -18.23 6.20
N TRP A 108 -0.52 -17.42 7.12
CA TRP A 108 -1.64 -17.76 7.99
C TRP A 108 -2.96 -17.24 7.40
N ALA A 109 -3.88 -18.16 7.13
CA ALA A 109 -5.16 -17.87 6.50
C ALA A 109 -6.34 -18.05 7.49
N GLY A 110 -6.18 -17.58 8.73
CA GLY A 110 -7.16 -17.79 9.81
C GLY A 110 -8.57 -17.24 9.56
N LEU A 111 -8.72 -16.29 8.63
CA LEU A 111 -10.01 -15.74 8.23
C LEU A 111 -10.51 -16.32 6.90
N GLN A 112 -9.85 -17.31 6.33
CA GLN A 112 -10.33 -17.97 5.12
C GLN A 112 -11.72 -18.57 5.35
N SER A 113 -12.64 -18.33 4.42
CA SER A 113 -14.06 -18.71 4.51
C SER A 113 -14.83 -18.15 5.71
N SER A 114 -14.30 -17.17 6.45
CA SER A 114 -14.99 -16.56 7.58
C SER A 114 -15.94 -15.45 7.14
N LEU A 115 -17.10 -15.36 7.80
CA LEU A 115 -18.01 -14.23 7.64
C LEU A 115 -17.46 -13.05 8.43
N GLY A 116 -17.36 -11.90 7.76
CA GLY A 116 -16.95 -10.66 8.42
C GLY A 116 -18.01 -10.19 9.42
N THR A 117 -17.55 -9.60 10.51
CA THR A 117 -18.41 -8.90 11.47
C THR A 117 -18.06 -7.42 11.45
N ALA A 118 -19.09 -6.58 11.48
CA ALA A 118 -18.98 -5.12 11.54
C ALA A 118 -18.59 -4.66 12.95
N ALA A 119 -17.56 -5.29 13.52
CA ALA A 119 -17.01 -5.06 14.84
C ALA A 119 -15.51 -5.30 14.82
N TRP A 120 -14.79 -4.66 15.74
CA TRP A 120 -13.39 -4.98 15.97
C TRP A 120 -13.27 -6.34 16.63
N VAL A 121 -12.50 -7.22 16.00
CA VAL A 121 -12.22 -8.57 16.47
C VAL A 121 -10.71 -8.76 16.54
N GLN A 122 -10.24 -9.40 17.60
CA GLN A 122 -8.87 -9.90 17.67
C GLN A 122 -8.83 -11.28 17.02
N GLN A 123 -8.12 -11.39 15.91
CA GLN A 123 -7.78 -12.68 15.32
C GLN A 123 -6.48 -13.17 15.96
N VAL A 124 -6.55 -14.27 16.70
CA VAL A 124 -5.41 -14.85 17.40
C VAL A 124 -4.87 -16.03 16.60
N LEU A 125 -3.55 -16.06 16.36
CA LEU A 125 -2.90 -17.20 15.74
C LEU A 125 -2.90 -18.35 16.73
N LEU A 126 -3.50 -19.46 16.33
CA LEU A 126 -3.49 -20.70 17.08
C LEU A 126 -2.62 -21.73 16.36
N ASP A 127 -2.06 -22.64 17.14
CA ASP A 127 -1.24 -23.71 16.60
C ASP A 127 -1.99 -24.52 15.52
N ALA A 128 -3.27 -24.84 15.77
CA ALA A 128 -4.10 -25.62 14.84
C ALA A 128 -4.68 -24.84 13.64
N ASP A 129 -4.30 -23.57 13.45
CA ASP A 129 -4.79 -22.77 12.33
C ASP A 129 -4.25 -23.26 10.99
N THR A 130 -5.03 -23.04 9.93
CA THR A 130 -4.63 -23.40 8.56
C THR A 130 -3.77 -22.32 7.91
N GLY A 131 -2.85 -22.76 7.07
CA GLY A 131 -1.97 -21.89 6.31
C GLY A 131 -1.21 -22.62 5.21
N GLY A 132 -0.22 -21.93 4.67
CA GLY A 132 0.76 -22.48 3.75
C GLY A 132 2.13 -21.89 4.03
N TYR A 133 3.13 -22.43 3.35
CA TYR A 133 4.47 -21.89 3.39
C TYR A 133 5.14 -22.07 2.04
N GLY A 134 6.04 -21.16 1.71
CA GLY A 134 6.83 -21.25 0.49
C GLY A 134 7.99 -20.28 0.50
N GLY A 135 8.94 -20.48 -0.37
CA GLY A 135 10.17 -19.71 -0.34
C GLY A 135 11.18 -20.09 -1.38
N ILE A 136 12.39 -19.58 -1.18
CA ILE A 136 13.58 -19.92 -1.95
C ILE A 136 14.60 -20.48 -0.95
N GLY A 137 15.00 -21.73 -1.16
CA GLY A 137 16.05 -22.36 -0.35
C GLY A 137 17.44 -21.84 -0.71
N GLU A 138 18.45 -22.19 0.09
CA GLU A 138 19.85 -21.74 -0.09
C GLU A 138 20.47 -22.23 -1.40
N THR A 139 19.91 -23.28 -1.99
CA THR A 139 20.29 -23.79 -3.31
C THR A 139 19.66 -23.01 -4.48
N GLY A 140 18.84 -22.00 -4.19
CA GLY A 140 18.08 -21.21 -5.16
C GLY A 140 16.80 -21.89 -5.68
N ALA A 141 16.49 -23.10 -5.21
CA ALA A 141 15.26 -23.81 -5.56
C ALA A 141 14.06 -23.20 -4.82
N SER A 142 12.95 -23.00 -5.55
CA SER A 142 11.68 -22.55 -4.96
C SER A 142 10.84 -23.74 -4.50
N PHE A 143 10.09 -23.55 -3.41
CA PHE A 143 9.15 -24.53 -2.87
C PHE A 143 7.88 -23.82 -2.40
N PHE A 144 6.76 -24.53 -2.44
CA PHE A 144 5.48 -24.04 -1.92
C PHE A 144 4.62 -25.24 -1.53
N ASN A 145 4.08 -25.21 -0.33
CA ASN A 145 3.17 -26.22 0.18
C ASN A 145 1.97 -25.57 0.85
N TRP A 146 0.80 -26.08 0.48
CA TRP A 146 -0.48 -25.75 1.10
C TRP A 146 -1.02 -27.00 1.76
N GLY A 147 -1.39 -26.92 3.04
CA GLY A 147 -2.01 -28.09 3.66
C GLY A 147 -2.04 -28.07 5.18
N PRO A 148 -2.68 -29.10 5.77
CA PRO A 148 -2.75 -29.29 7.20
C PRO A 148 -1.40 -29.82 7.71
N LEU A 149 -0.43 -28.93 7.86
CA LEU A 149 0.54 -29.12 8.92
C LEU A 149 -0.22 -28.76 10.19
N THR A 150 -0.68 -29.77 10.91
CA THR A 150 -1.68 -29.70 12.00
C THR A 150 -1.29 -28.85 13.22
N ALA A 151 -0.22 -28.08 13.11
CA ALA A 151 0.33 -27.21 14.11
C ALA A 151 1.32 -26.24 13.40
N MET A 152 1.20 -24.92 13.61
CA MET A 152 2.27 -23.97 13.29
C MET A 152 3.61 -24.38 13.96
N SER A 153 3.55 -25.12 15.06
CA SER A 153 4.71 -25.72 15.71
C SER A 153 5.42 -26.80 14.91
N GLY A 154 4.84 -27.27 13.80
CA GLY A 154 5.47 -28.21 12.87
C GLY A 154 6.21 -27.55 11.70
N MET A 155 6.14 -26.22 11.55
CA MET A 155 6.64 -25.53 10.34
C MET A 155 8.15 -25.67 10.15
N GLU A 156 8.95 -25.55 11.22
CA GLU A 156 10.40 -25.66 11.12
C GLU A 156 10.81 -27.03 10.55
N ALA A 157 10.22 -28.11 11.09
CA ALA A 157 10.48 -29.47 10.61
C ALA A 157 10.01 -29.67 9.17
N ALA A 158 8.89 -29.08 8.78
CA ALA A 158 8.37 -29.16 7.41
C ALA A 158 9.29 -28.44 6.41
N ILE A 159 9.75 -27.22 6.75
CA ILE A 159 10.68 -26.44 5.92
C ILE A 159 12.01 -27.17 5.75
N ASN A 160 12.60 -27.67 6.85
CA ASN A 160 13.82 -28.48 6.79
C ASN A 160 13.61 -29.76 5.95
N GLY A 161 12.38 -30.30 5.93
CA GLY A 161 12.00 -31.48 5.17
C GLY A 161 11.94 -31.28 3.65
N GLU A 162 11.90 -30.04 3.15
CA GLU A 162 11.93 -29.75 1.70
C GLU A 162 13.27 -30.13 1.06
N GLY A 163 14.34 -30.27 1.85
CA GLY A 163 15.67 -30.67 1.38
C GLY A 163 16.39 -29.60 0.55
N VAL A 164 15.90 -28.34 0.61
CA VAL A 164 16.50 -27.17 -0.06
C VAL A 164 16.93 -26.09 0.93
N VAL A 165 16.72 -26.33 2.23
CA VAL A 165 17.05 -25.45 3.36
C VAL A 165 17.85 -26.24 4.40
N ASP A 166 19.04 -25.77 4.73
CA ASP A 166 19.89 -26.30 5.80
C ASP A 166 19.65 -25.47 7.08
N THR A 167 18.94 -26.06 8.05
CA THR A 167 18.79 -25.52 9.40
C THR A 167 18.01 -24.19 9.49
N ALA A 168 16.73 -24.20 9.10
CA ALA A 168 15.85 -23.02 9.18
C ALA A 168 15.67 -22.43 10.60
N SER A 169 16.19 -23.09 11.63
CA SER A 169 16.00 -22.79 13.05
C SER A 169 16.43 -21.37 13.47
N ASP A 170 17.47 -20.82 12.85
CA ASP A 170 18.07 -19.52 13.17
C ASP A 170 17.65 -18.41 12.19
N TRP A 171 16.81 -18.73 11.21
CA TRP A 171 16.28 -17.75 10.26
C TRP A 171 15.47 -16.70 10.99
N ILE A 172 15.63 -15.44 10.61
CA ILE A 172 15.13 -14.28 11.34
C ILE A 172 13.87 -13.74 10.68
N LEU A 173 12.85 -13.45 11.48
CA LEU A 173 11.65 -12.77 11.02
C LEU A 173 11.98 -11.33 10.60
N GLU A 174 12.00 -11.07 9.30
CA GLU A 174 12.34 -9.77 8.72
C GLU A 174 11.10 -8.99 8.25
N ARG A 175 9.96 -9.67 8.05
CA ARG A 175 8.74 -9.00 7.61
C ARG A 175 7.48 -9.66 8.15
N VAL A 176 6.56 -8.81 8.58
CA VAL A 176 5.16 -9.19 8.84
C VAL A 176 4.26 -8.42 7.90
N ARG A 177 3.36 -9.12 7.21
CA ARG A 177 2.39 -8.51 6.28
C ARG A 177 0.98 -8.92 6.65
N LEU A 178 0.05 -7.98 6.59
CA LEU A 178 -1.38 -8.26 6.57
C LEU A 178 -1.95 -7.91 5.21
N GLU A 179 -2.66 -8.85 4.63
CA GLU A 179 -3.03 -8.81 3.24
C GLU A 179 -4.51 -9.11 3.06
N LEU A 180 -5.16 -8.36 2.16
CA LEU A 180 -6.47 -8.67 1.63
C LEU A 180 -6.29 -9.17 0.19
N TRP A 181 -6.50 -10.47 0.01
CA TRP A 181 -6.34 -11.19 -1.24
C TRP A 181 -7.70 -11.44 -1.94
N GLU A 182 -7.67 -11.65 -3.25
CA GLU A 182 -8.80 -11.82 -4.20
C GLU A 182 -9.53 -10.56 -4.70
N ALA A 183 -10.08 -10.71 -5.91
CA ALA A 183 -10.75 -9.64 -6.64
C ALA A 183 -12.26 -9.56 -6.35
N GLU A 184 -12.95 -10.64 -5.94
CA GLU A 184 -14.42 -10.68 -5.87
C GLU A 184 -14.99 -11.46 -4.66
N PRO A 185 -16.17 -11.05 -4.13
CA PRO A 185 -16.83 -9.75 -4.31
C PRO A 185 -16.03 -8.60 -3.68
N GLU A 186 -16.55 -7.37 -3.75
CA GLU A 186 -16.00 -6.20 -3.07
C GLU A 186 -15.83 -6.44 -1.56
N ARG A 187 -14.68 -6.06 -1.01
CA ARG A 187 -14.29 -6.32 0.38
C ARG A 187 -13.55 -5.12 0.96
N THR A 188 -13.76 -4.88 2.25
CA THR A 188 -12.99 -3.91 3.02
C THR A 188 -12.65 -4.49 4.39
N CYS A 189 -11.37 -4.45 4.73
CA CYS A 189 -10.82 -4.81 6.03
C CYS A 189 -10.09 -3.59 6.60
N PHE A 190 -10.36 -3.25 7.84
CA PHE A 190 -9.55 -2.30 8.58
C PHE A 190 -8.66 -3.05 9.56
N VAL A 191 -7.39 -2.67 9.66
CA VAL A 191 -6.40 -3.26 10.56
C VAL A 191 -5.80 -2.15 11.40
N ASP A 192 -5.78 -2.31 12.72
CA ASP A 192 -5.40 -1.23 13.64
C ASP A 192 -4.23 -1.63 14.55
N THR A 193 -4.30 -2.80 15.18
CA THR A 193 -3.26 -3.25 16.11
C THR A 193 -2.75 -4.63 15.70
N LEU A 194 -1.44 -4.79 15.71
CA LEU A 194 -0.76 -6.06 15.47
C LEU A 194 0.05 -6.45 16.71
N VAL A 195 -0.01 -7.72 17.10
CA VAL A 195 0.81 -8.31 18.16
C VAL A 195 1.78 -9.29 17.53
N VAL A 196 3.09 -9.06 17.75
CA VAL A 196 4.16 -9.97 17.32
C VAL A 196 5.01 -10.30 18.53
N ALA A 197 5.16 -11.59 18.84
CA ALA A 197 5.92 -12.07 19.99
C ALA A 197 5.52 -11.38 21.31
N ASN A 198 4.22 -11.25 21.57
CA ASN A 198 3.63 -10.55 22.73
C ASN A 198 3.87 -9.04 22.79
N VAL A 199 4.45 -8.43 21.77
CA VAL A 199 4.59 -6.97 21.66
C VAL A 199 3.47 -6.43 20.78
N ALA A 200 2.65 -5.54 21.33
CA ALA A 200 1.59 -4.87 20.59
C ALA A 200 2.13 -3.62 19.88
N TYR A 201 1.75 -3.46 18.62
CA TYR A 201 2.09 -2.33 17.77
C TYR A 201 0.79 -1.71 17.26
N THR A 202 0.60 -0.43 17.56
CA THR A 202 -0.45 0.38 16.93
C THR A 202 0.00 0.76 15.53
N ILE A 203 -0.82 0.45 14.53
CA ILE A 203 -0.55 0.67 13.11
C ILE A 203 -1.12 2.03 12.72
N GLU A 204 -0.26 3.05 12.74
CA GLU A 204 -0.60 4.45 12.42
C GLU A 204 0.60 5.20 11.84
N PRO A 205 0.42 6.27 11.04
CA PRO A 205 1.51 7.12 10.63
C PRO A 205 2.28 7.67 11.85
N GLY A 206 3.58 7.39 11.91
CA GLY A 206 4.41 7.78 13.05
C GLY A 206 4.11 7.02 14.36
N GLY A 207 3.33 5.94 14.28
CA GLY A 207 3.05 5.04 15.40
C GLY A 207 4.26 4.25 15.87
N THR A 208 4.03 3.32 16.81
CA THR A 208 5.09 2.50 17.42
C THR A 208 5.57 1.36 16.52
N ALA A 209 4.80 1.01 15.48
CA ALA A 209 5.16 -0.03 14.54
C ALA A 209 6.40 0.38 13.72
N PRO A 210 7.50 -0.38 13.81
CA PRO A 210 8.70 -0.11 13.03
C PRO A 210 8.48 -0.35 11.55
N ALA A 211 9.16 0.47 10.76
CA ALA A 211 9.27 0.37 9.32
C ALA A 211 8.01 0.00 8.51
N MET A 212 6.92 0.74 8.71
CA MET A 212 5.64 0.47 8.07
C MET A 212 5.58 0.90 6.61
N SER A 213 4.97 0.06 5.77
CA SER A 213 4.58 0.46 4.41
C SER A 213 3.20 -0.07 4.02
N LEU A 214 2.50 0.75 3.24
CA LEU A 214 1.23 0.40 2.61
C LEU A 214 1.47 0.16 1.13
N SER A 215 0.94 -0.95 0.64
CA SER A 215 1.09 -1.36 -0.74
C SER A 215 -0.26 -1.63 -1.38
N SER A 216 -0.42 -1.06 -2.56
CA SER A 216 -1.49 -1.37 -3.50
C SER A 216 -0.81 -1.70 -4.84
N PRO A 217 -1.38 -2.58 -5.67
CA PRO A 217 -0.79 -2.98 -6.95
C PRO A 217 -0.87 -1.87 -8.01
N PHE A 218 -0.20 -0.75 -7.76
CA PHE A 218 0.00 0.32 -8.72
C PHE A 218 0.87 -0.17 -9.88
N THR A 219 0.60 0.33 -11.08
CA THR A 219 1.47 0.15 -12.24
C THR A 219 2.41 1.34 -12.33
N GLU A 220 3.71 1.09 -12.25
CA GLU A 220 4.71 2.12 -12.47
C GLU A 220 4.59 2.63 -13.92
N VAL A 221 4.40 3.95 -14.07
CA VAL A 221 4.38 4.62 -15.38
C VAL A 221 5.74 5.16 -15.77
N GLY A 222 6.68 5.08 -14.83
CA GLY A 222 8.08 5.43 -14.97
C GLY A 222 8.47 6.59 -14.08
N TYR A 223 9.55 7.27 -14.48
CA TYR A 223 10.18 8.29 -13.65
C TYR A 223 10.01 9.70 -14.22
N THR A 224 10.02 10.70 -13.34
CA THR A 224 9.92 12.10 -13.76
C THR A 224 11.31 12.72 -13.86
N GLU A 225 11.71 13.14 -15.05
CA GLU A 225 13.05 13.70 -15.27
C GLU A 225 13.22 15.08 -14.63
N ASP A 226 12.17 15.90 -14.65
CA ASP A 226 12.16 17.25 -14.08
C ASP A 226 11.54 17.31 -12.67
N GLY A 227 11.28 16.14 -12.07
CA GLY A 227 10.54 16.03 -10.81
C GLY A 227 9.02 16.22 -10.97
N VAL A 228 8.36 16.42 -9.83
CA VAL A 228 6.91 16.59 -9.72
C VAL A 228 6.60 17.91 -9.02
N VAL A 229 5.68 18.68 -9.60
CA VAL A 229 5.17 19.92 -9.00
C VAL A 229 3.79 19.67 -8.40
N LEU A 230 3.64 19.92 -7.11
CA LEU A 230 2.36 19.89 -6.39
C LEU A 230 1.87 21.33 -6.18
N THR A 231 0.66 21.62 -6.64
CA THR A 231 0.02 22.92 -6.46
C THR A 231 -1.26 22.74 -5.64
N TYR A 232 -1.24 23.20 -4.40
CA TYR A 232 -2.42 23.28 -3.55
C TYR A 232 -2.99 24.70 -3.56
N THR A 233 -4.29 24.84 -3.79
CA THR A 233 -5.02 26.11 -3.66
C THR A 233 -6.26 25.92 -2.79
N ALA A 234 -6.54 26.92 -1.95
CA ALA A 234 -7.74 26.99 -1.14
C ALA A 234 -8.43 28.35 -1.36
N ASP A 235 -9.69 28.30 -1.79
CA ASP A 235 -10.54 29.49 -1.89
C ASP A 235 -11.26 29.67 -0.55
N GLU A 236 -11.09 30.83 0.07
CA GLU A 236 -11.67 31.17 1.37
C GLU A 236 -12.81 32.20 1.21
N ALA A 237 -13.81 32.10 2.07
CA ALA A 237 -14.83 33.13 2.26
C ALA A 237 -14.81 33.64 3.69
N ASP A 238 -14.87 34.96 3.83
CA ASP A 238 -15.00 35.65 5.12
C ASP A 238 -16.40 35.41 5.71
N ILE A 239 -16.46 35.10 7.00
CA ILE A 239 -17.69 35.13 7.79
C ILE A 239 -17.75 36.50 8.46
N GLU A 240 -18.69 37.33 8.02
CA GLU A 240 -18.91 38.67 8.52
C GLU A 240 -20.13 38.71 9.46
N VAL A 241 -20.05 39.55 10.48
CA VAL A 241 -21.14 39.86 11.42
C VAL A 241 -21.29 41.37 11.49
N GLU A 242 -22.54 41.86 11.52
CA GLU A 242 -22.86 43.27 11.33
C GLU A 242 -22.24 44.20 12.38
N GLU A 243 -22.06 43.71 13.61
CA GLU A 243 -21.48 44.47 14.72
C GLU A 243 -19.95 44.61 14.65
N GLU A 244 -19.28 43.81 13.83
CA GLU A 244 -17.83 43.77 13.70
C GLU A 244 -17.38 44.35 12.37
N THR A 245 -16.31 45.13 12.36
CA THR A 245 -15.77 45.75 11.15
C THR A 245 -14.74 44.89 10.42
N PHE A 246 -14.38 43.75 11.02
CA PHE A 246 -13.50 42.74 10.45
C PHE A 246 -14.23 41.39 10.40
N PRO A 247 -13.89 40.51 9.44
CA PRO A 247 -14.36 39.13 9.45
C PRO A 247 -14.06 38.45 10.79
N ILE A 248 -15.06 37.77 11.34
CA ILE A 248 -14.91 37.04 12.61
C ILE A 248 -14.29 35.66 12.41
N ASP A 249 -14.39 35.12 11.18
CA ASP A 249 -13.85 33.82 10.81
C ASP A 249 -13.65 33.72 9.28
N ARG A 250 -12.92 32.70 8.83
CA ARG A 250 -12.77 32.34 7.42
C ARG A 250 -13.02 30.87 7.23
N VAL A 251 -13.82 30.53 6.23
CA VAL A 251 -14.10 29.15 5.87
C VAL A 251 -13.56 28.84 4.48
N ILE A 252 -12.90 27.69 4.37
CA ILE A 252 -12.50 27.15 3.08
C ILE A 252 -13.76 26.72 2.33
N THR A 253 -13.97 27.29 1.15
CA THR A 253 -15.11 27.02 0.28
C THR A 253 -14.77 26.02 -0.83
N LYS A 254 -13.50 25.95 -1.21
CA LYS A 254 -12.98 25.02 -2.22
C LYS A 254 -11.50 24.77 -2.00
N GLU A 255 -11.09 23.53 -2.20
CA GLU A 255 -9.68 23.15 -2.25
C GLU A 255 -9.40 22.46 -3.58
N THR A 256 -8.24 22.74 -4.17
CA THR A 256 -7.75 22.06 -5.37
C THR A 256 -6.33 21.59 -5.13
N MET A 257 -6.03 20.34 -5.51
CA MET A 257 -4.65 19.85 -5.65
C MET A 257 -4.42 19.49 -7.11
N GLU A 258 -3.35 20.03 -7.69
CA GLU A 258 -2.86 19.68 -9.01
C GLU A 258 -1.44 19.13 -8.93
N VAL A 259 -1.18 18.08 -9.70
CA VAL A 259 0.13 17.47 -9.86
C VAL A 259 0.55 17.65 -11.30
N THR A 260 1.67 18.34 -11.55
CA THR A 260 2.22 18.50 -12.90
C THR A 260 3.58 17.83 -12.98
N CYS A 261 3.78 17.02 -14.02
CA CYS A 261 5.05 16.35 -14.29
C CYS A 261 5.22 16.02 -15.78
N ASN A 262 6.46 15.68 -16.17
CA ASN A 262 6.80 15.17 -17.49
C ASN A 262 7.14 13.69 -17.38
N LEU A 263 6.37 12.82 -18.03
CA LEU A 263 6.66 11.38 -18.09
C LEU A 263 7.80 11.13 -19.09
N ALA A 264 8.83 10.42 -18.64
CA ALA A 264 10.02 10.11 -19.44
C ALA A 264 9.75 9.06 -20.52
N GLU A 265 8.82 8.15 -20.25
CA GLU A 265 8.51 7.00 -21.07
C GLU A 265 7.38 7.34 -22.03
N ASN A 266 7.73 7.51 -23.30
CA ASN A 266 6.76 7.80 -24.37
C ASN A 266 6.02 6.54 -24.85
N THR A 267 5.28 5.88 -23.95
CA THR A 267 4.48 4.68 -24.26
C THR A 267 3.03 5.05 -24.56
N LEU A 268 2.32 4.23 -25.36
CA LEU A 268 0.89 4.47 -25.63
C LEU A 268 0.04 4.47 -24.35
N ALA A 269 0.41 3.66 -23.35
CA ALA A 269 -0.24 3.68 -22.04
C ALA A 269 -0.09 5.05 -21.37
N ASN A 270 1.12 5.60 -21.31
CA ASN A 270 1.34 6.91 -20.70
C ASN A 270 0.63 8.05 -21.44
N ILE A 271 0.52 7.96 -22.78
CA ILE A 271 -0.28 8.91 -23.55
C ILE A 271 -1.77 8.76 -23.22
N ASP A 272 -2.26 7.52 -23.11
CA ASP A 272 -3.64 7.23 -22.73
C ASP A 272 -3.98 7.80 -21.34
N ASN A 273 -3.06 7.69 -20.39
CA ASN A 273 -3.24 8.22 -19.03
C ASN A 273 -3.15 9.74 -18.96
N ALA A 274 -2.30 10.36 -19.78
CA ALA A 274 -2.17 11.81 -19.83
C ALA A 274 -3.34 12.50 -20.54
N MET A 275 -4.05 11.79 -21.41
CA MET A 275 -5.15 12.33 -22.21
C MET A 275 -6.49 11.75 -21.75
N ALA A 276 -7.25 12.54 -20.97
CA ALA A 276 -8.50 12.12 -20.35
C ALA A 276 -9.50 11.42 -21.29
N GLY A 277 -9.63 11.86 -22.54
CA GLY A 277 -10.56 11.31 -23.54
C GLY A 277 -9.97 10.29 -24.51
N ALA A 278 -8.77 9.77 -24.24
CA ALA A 278 -8.13 8.75 -25.06
C ALA A 278 -8.69 7.33 -24.75
N VAL A 279 -8.59 6.41 -25.71
CA VAL A 279 -8.92 4.99 -25.53
C VAL A 279 -7.82 4.14 -26.15
N LEU A 280 -7.16 3.32 -25.35
CA LEU A 280 -6.14 2.37 -25.79
C LEU A 280 -6.73 0.96 -25.95
N VAL A 281 -6.59 0.38 -27.14
CA VAL A 281 -6.92 -1.04 -27.41
C VAL A 281 -5.75 -1.69 -28.12
N GLY A 282 -5.02 -2.55 -27.41
CA GLY A 282 -3.78 -3.14 -27.91
C GLY A 282 -2.77 -2.06 -28.28
N ASN A 283 -2.45 -1.94 -29.57
CA ASN A 283 -1.50 -0.97 -30.10
C ASN A 283 -2.17 0.24 -30.78
N LEU A 284 -3.47 0.46 -30.54
CA LEU A 284 -4.25 1.56 -31.12
C LEU A 284 -4.74 2.51 -30.02
N LEU A 285 -4.30 3.77 -30.08
CA LEU A 285 -4.81 4.85 -29.25
C LEU A 285 -5.75 5.74 -30.05
N THR A 286 -7.00 5.90 -29.61
CA THR A 286 -8.00 6.75 -30.26
C THR A 286 -8.32 7.95 -29.37
N LEU A 287 -8.38 9.15 -29.94
CA LEU A 287 -8.72 10.38 -29.21
C LEU A 287 -10.16 10.82 -29.53
N GLY A 288 -10.88 11.33 -28.52
CA GLY A 288 -12.23 11.86 -28.69
C GLY A 288 -13.34 10.81 -28.71
N SER A 289 -12.99 9.54 -28.50
CA SER A 289 -13.94 8.41 -28.36
C SER A 289 -14.08 7.92 -26.92
N GLY A 290 -13.32 8.50 -25.98
CA GLY A 290 -13.28 8.09 -24.57
C GLY A 290 -14.21 8.90 -23.67
N VAL A 291 -14.32 8.43 -22.42
CA VAL A 291 -14.94 9.16 -21.31
C VAL A 291 -13.84 9.77 -20.44
N ASN A 292 -14.19 10.75 -19.60
CA ASN A 292 -13.23 11.30 -18.66
C ASN A 292 -12.73 10.21 -17.69
N LYS A 293 -11.47 9.80 -17.86
CA LYS A 293 -10.84 8.77 -17.03
C LYS A 293 -10.47 9.33 -15.67
N THR A 294 -10.84 8.58 -14.64
CA THR A 294 -10.30 8.78 -13.30
C THR A 294 -9.25 7.73 -13.02
N LEU A 295 -8.29 8.04 -12.15
CA LEU A 295 -7.23 7.13 -11.71
C LEU A 295 -6.82 7.39 -10.26
N ASN A 296 -6.13 6.42 -9.65
CA ASN A 296 -5.33 6.62 -8.43
C ASN A 296 -3.92 7.06 -8.83
N LEU A 297 -3.32 7.99 -8.08
CA LEU A 297 -1.94 8.42 -8.28
C LEU A 297 -1.12 8.17 -7.02
N LYS A 298 0.07 7.58 -7.18
CA LYS A 298 1.08 7.48 -6.13
C LYS A 298 2.39 8.09 -6.64
N ILE A 299 2.95 8.99 -5.86
CA ILE A 299 4.28 9.58 -6.08
C ILE A 299 5.14 9.21 -4.89
N GLU A 300 6.33 8.66 -5.15
CA GLU A 300 7.27 8.30 -4.09
C GLU A 300 8.63 8.96 -4.31
N GLY A 301 9.25 9.41 -3.22
CA GLY A 301 10.60 9.96 -3.23
C GLY A 301 11.21 9.91 -1.83
N VAL A 302 12.54 10.03 -1.74
CA VAL A 302 13.24 9.97 -0.45
C VAL A 302 13.41 11.38 0.12
N THR A 303 13.00 11.58 1.36
CA THR A 303 13.17 12.85 2.09
C THR A 303 14.64 13.11 2.41
N PRO A 304 15.03 14.37 2.70
CA PRO A 304 16.38 14.66 3.20
C PRO A 304 16.77 13.88 4.47
N ALA A 305 15.78 13.45 5.26
CA ALA A 305 15.98 12.67 6.47
C ALA A 305 16.06 11.15 6.22
N GLY A 306 15.97 10.71 4.97
CA GLY A 306 16.07 9.29 4.59
C GLY A 306 14.76 8.51 4.69
N PHE A 307 13.63 9.15 4.99
CA PHE A 307 12.30 8.53 4.94
C PHE A 307 11.78 8.44 3.51
N LEU A 308 11.00 7.40 3.20
CA LEU A 308 10.26 7.28 1.94
C LEU A 308 8.95 8.08 2.03
N ARG A 309 8.89 9.23 1.38
CA ARG A 309 7.67 10.03 1.27
C ARG A 309 6.78 9.47 0.18
N ALA A 310 5.58 9.04 0.57
CA ALA A 310 4.51 8.64 -0.34
C ALA A 310 3.41 9.71 -0.38
N ILE A 311 3.13 10.24 -1.56
CA ILE A 311 2.00 11.13 -1.82
C ILE A 311 0.96 10.32 -2.59
N GLN A 312 -0.21 10.13 -2.00
CA GLN A 312 -1.30 9.34 -2.57
C GLN A 312 -2.49 10.24 -2.88
N ILE A 313 -2.99 10.15 -4.12
CA ILE A 313 -4.22 10.81 -4.55
C ILE A 313 -5.25 9.72 -4.85
N GLN A 314 -6.30 9.68 -4.05
CA GLN A 314 -7.28 8.59 -4.08
C GLN A 314 -8.17 8.59 -5.32
N LYS A 315 -8.31 9.75 -5.94
CA LYS A 315 -9.00 9.89 -7.21
C LYS A 315 -8.49 11.15 -7.87
N CYS A 316 -8.03 11.06 -9.10
CA CYS A 316 -7.70 12.21 -9.92
C CYS A 316 -8.15 11.98 -11.36
N THR A 317 -8.12 13.05 -12.14
CA THR A 317 -8.32 13.03 -13.57
C THR A 317 -7.17 13.76 -14.23
N ALA A 318 -6.75 13.32 -15.41
CA ALA A 318 -5.86 14.11 -16.23
C ALA A 318 -6.59 15.39 -16.69
N THR A 319 -5.90 16.52 -16.65
CA THR A 319 -6.38 17.84 -17.05
C THR A 319 -5.30 18.56 -17.85
N GLY A 320 -5.65 19.72 -18.42
CA GLY A 320 -4.73 20.54 -19.18
C GLY A 320 -4.52 20.06 -20.63
N ALA A 321 -3.63 20.76 -21.33
CA ALA A 321 -3.30 20.46 -22.72
C ALA A 321 -2.03 19.61 -22.79
N VAL A 322 -2.10 18.46 -23.45
CA VAL A 322 -0.94 17.59 -23.69
C VAL A 322 -0.35 17.93 -25.06
N GLY A 323 0.84 18.54 -25.07
CA GLY A 323 1.61 18.82 -26.28
C GLY A 323 2.88 17.98 -26.34
N GLN A 324 3.08 17.22 -27.42
CA GLN A 324 4.30 16.43 -27.63
C GLN A 324 5.05 16.93 -28.87
N SER A 325 6.33 17.25 -28.73
CA SER A 325 7.20 17.55 -29.85
C SER A 325 7.87 16.29 -30.40
N TYR A 326 7.63 16.01 -31.68
CA TYR A 326 8.31 14.95 -32.42
C TYR A 326 9.47 15.58 -33.21
N ARG A 327 10.65 15.65 -32.58
CA ARG A 327 11.86 16.25 -33.17
C ARG A 327 13.03 15.29 -33.06
N LYS A 328 13.89 15.28 -34.08
CA LYS A 328 15.09 14.43 -34.10
C LYS A 328 16.11 14.96 -33.08
N GLY A 329 16.61 14.07 -32.22
CA GLY A 329 17.68 14.38 -31.26
C GLY A 329 17.19 14.97 -29.93
N GLU A 330 15.88 15.16 -29.76
CA GLU A 330 15.27 15.57 -28.49
C GLU A 330 14.49 14.38 -27.91
N LYS A 331 14.53 14.21 -26.58
CA LYS A 331 13.69 13.23 -25.90
C LYS A 331 12.24 13.73 -25.93
N THR A 332 11.33 12.94 -26.49
CA THR A 332 9.90 13.24 -26.42
C THR A 332 9.38 12.86 -25.04
N MET A 333 8.94 13.87 -24.29
CA MET A 333 8.32 13.73 -22.98
C MET A 333 6.80 13.89 -23.10
N ILE A 334 6.06 13.30 -22.17
CA ILE A 334 4.60 13.46 -22.11
C ILE A 334 4.29 14.40 -20.93
N PRO A 335 3.96 15.68 -21.18
CA PRO A 335 3.50 16.55 -20.10
C PRO A 335 2.12 16.10 -19.64
N VAL A 336 1.92 16.04 -18.34
CA VAL A 336 0.63 15.69 -17.75
C VAL A 336 0.37 16.53 -16.50
N THR A 337 -0.87 16.97 -16.36
CA THR A 337 -1.40 17.53 -15.12
C THR A 337 -2.51 16.61 -14.63
N PHE A 338 -2.46 16.19 -13.37
CA PHE A 338 -3.53 15.49 -12.70
C PHE A 338 -4.19 16.42 -11.69
N GLN A 339 -5.52 16.46 -11.67
CA GLN A 339 -6.28 17.20 -10.67
C GLN A 339 -7.01 16.23 -9.73
N ALA A 340 -6.82 16.41 -8.43
CA ALA A 340 -7.47 15.56 -7.42
C ALA A 340 -8.98 15.78 -7.39
N LEU A 341 -9.72 14.71 -7.15
CA LEU A 341 -11.17 14.67 -6.98
C LEU A 341 -11.49 14.13 -5.58
N LYS A 342 -12.43 14.75 -4.88
CA LYS A 342 -12.85 14.31 -3.54
C LYS A 342 -13.77 13.10 -3.63
N THR A 343 -13.41 12.03 -2.92
CA THR A 343 -14.32 10.92 -2.61
C THR A 343 -14.96 11.17 -1.24
N THR A 344 -16.26 10.91 -1.11
CA THR A 344 -17.00 11.10 0.15
C THR A 344 -16.36 10.29 1.28
N GLY A 345 -16.10 10.94 2.42
CA GLY A 345 -15.53 10.29 3.61
C GLY A 345 -14.04 9.95 3.53
N VAL A 346 -13.34 10.28 2.43
CA VAL A 346 -11.92 9.95 2.24
C VAL A 346 -11.13 11.23 1.91
N PRO A 347 -9.95 11.49 2.52
CA PRO A 347 -9.07 12.57 2.10
C PRO A 347 -8.79 12.53 0.58
N ALA A 348 -8.75 13.68 -0.09
CA ALA A 348 -8.46 13.70 -1.54
C ALA A 348 -6.99 13.35 -1.82
N VAL A 349 -6.10 13.79 -0.92
CA VAL A 349 -4.65 13.61 -0.99
C VAL A 349 -4.14 13.26 0.41
N THR A 350 -3.21 12.33 0.50
CA THR A 350 -2.50 11.98 1.73
C THR A 350 -1.00 12.03 1.45
N ILE A 351 -0.23 12.63 2.37
CA ILE A 351 1.24 12.67 2.31
C ILE A 351 1.76 12.02 3.57
N VAL A 352 2.59 10.98 3.44
CA VAL A 352 3.12 10.22 4.56
C VAL A 352 4.61 9.99 4.37
N ASP A 353 5.38 10.19 5.45
CA ASP A 353 6.77 9.75 5.53
C ASP A 353 6.79 8.36 6.16
N ASN A 354 7.06 7.35 5.33
CA ASN A 354 7.30 5.98 5.76
C ASN A 354 8.80 5.79 6.05
N SER A 355 9.15 4.80 6.84
CA SER A 355 10.53 4.30 6.83
C SER A 355 10.94 3.91 5.40
N ALA A 356 12.19 4.20 5.04
CA ALA A 356 12.77 3.64 3.82
C ALA A 356 13.07 2.15 3.95
#